data_AF-A0AAF0LCB6-F1
#
_entry.id   AF-A0AAF0LCB6-F1
#
_cell.length_a   1.000
_cell.length_b   1.000
_cell.length_c   1.000
_cell.angle_alpha   90.00
_cell.angle_beta   90.00
_cell.angle_gamma   90.00
#
_symmetry.space_group_name_H-M   'P 1'
#
loop_
_entity.id
_entity.type
_entity.pdbx_description
1 polymer ?
#
loop_
_entity_poly.entity_id
_entity_poly.type
_entity_poly.pdbx_seq_one_letter_code
_entity_poly.pdbx_strand_id
1 'polypeptide(L)'
;MDQNGQASVWFLEWVSRPRFERYLQAAGHDHARARSLYNWNARLAAAFLHDLAHLEVGLRNSFDTALMPAVRGNDSHWTDPRTLSALFPRHHRRSGPGASNDPNAFTLKTVHSAKERAGRTAGPFVRPDHIVAELPLGFWTYLASDRHEKTIWVPYLRSAYPVGTSRTDVRDALDTLRRFRNRVAHHECIMQGAETHRRRLVGQVRRLSEEAARDLARRSEVARLLHERP
;
A
#
# COMPACT_ATOMS: atom_id res chain seq x y z
N MET A 1 3.41 34.14 -12.39
CA MET A 1 2.39 34.92 -11.65
C MET A 1 1.78 35.89 -12.66
N ASP A 2 0.54 36.29 -12.49
CA ASP A 2 0.10 37.54 -13.13
C ASP A 2 0.72 38.74 -12.37
N GLN A 3 0.58 39.94 -12.91
CA GLN A 3 1.21 41.15 -12.36
C GLN A 3 0.74 41.52 -10.93
N ASN A 4 -0.29 40.84 -10.39
CA ASN A 4 -0.88 41.10 -9.07
C ASN A 4 -0.61 40.02 -8.02
N GLY A 5 0.28 39.06 -8.29
CA GLY A 5 0.59 37.99 -7.34
C GLY A 5 -0.53 36.97 -7.14
N GLN A 6 -1.57 36.98 -7.98
CA GLN A 6 -2.63 36.00 -7.97
C GLN A 6 -2.18 34.70 -8.67
N ALA A 7 -2.88 33.62 -8.35
CA ALA A 7 -2.70 32.36 -9.06
C ALA A 7 -3.19 32.54 -10.50
N SER A 8 -2.28 32.42 -11.47
CA SER A 8 -2.58 32.55 -12.90
C SER A 8 -3.77 31.67 -13.32
N VAL A 9 -4.64 32.18 -14.19
CA VAL A 9 -5.90 31.53 -14.61
C VAL A 9 -5.71 30.05 -14.97
N TRP A 10 -4.71 29.73 -15.80
CA TRP A 10 -4.41 28.34 -16.19
C TRP A 10 -4.17 27.39 -15.01
N PHE A 11 -3.58 27.89 -13.91
CA PHE A 11 -3.23 27.07 -12.74
C PHE A 11 -4.48 26.73 -11.92
N LEU A 12 -5.40 27.68 -11.80
CA LEU A 12 -6.69 27.44 -11.12
C LEU A 12 -7.60 26.53 -11.93
N GLU A 13 -7.50 26.54 -13.25
CA GLU A 13 -8.16 25.56 -14.13
C GLU A 13 -7.53 24.17 -13.98
N TRP A 14 -6.20 24.09 -13.97
CA TRP A 14 -5.46 22.84 -13.84
C TRP A 14 -5.67 22.15 -12.48
N VAL A 15 -5.54 22.90 -11.38
CA VAL A 15 -5.66 22.36 -10.02
C VAL A 15 -7.12 22.30 -9.56
N SER A 16 -8.02 23.08 -10.16
CA SER A 16 -9.35 23.44 -9.66
C SER A 16 -9.32 24.32 -8.40
N ARG A 17 -10.25 25.30 -8.35
CA ARG A 17 -10.42 26.18 -7.18
C ARG A 17 -10.66 25.41 -5.87
N PRO A 18 -11.54 24.38 -5.80
CA PRO A 18 -11.79 23.68 -4.54
C PRO A 18 -10.58 22.93 -3.98
N ARG A 19 -9.71 22.39 -4.84
CA ARG A 19 -8.47 21.72 -4.39
C ARG A 19 -7.42 22.73 -3.94
N PHE A 20 -7.36 23.90 -4.60
CA PHE A 20 -6.40 24.95 -4.24
C PHE A 20 -6.78 25.67 -2.92
N GLU A 21 -8.06 25.75 -2.62
CA GLU A 21 -8.61 26.40 -1.41
C GLU A 21 -7.93 25.95 -0.12
N ARG A 22 -7.66 24.64 0.02
CA ARG A 22 -6.98 24.10 1.21
C ARG A 22 -5.56 24.63 1.38
N TYR A 23 -4.86 24.91 0.29
CA TYR A 23 -3.52 25.52 0.33
C TYR A 23 -3.60 27.01 0.61
N LEU A 24 -4.61 27.72 0.10
CA LEU A 24 -4.86 29.12 0.42
C LEU A 24 -5.16 29.31 1.91
N GLN A 25 -6.04 28.50 2.48
CA GLN A 25 -6.34 28.53 3.91
C GLN A 25 -5.09 28.27 4.76
N ALA A 26 -4.27 27.28 4.38
CA ALA A 26 -3.02 26.99 5.07
C ALA A 26 -1.95 28.08 4.92
N ALA A 27 -2.03 28.90 3.86
CA ALA A 27 -1.12 30.00 3.59
C ALA A 27 -1.59 31.35 4.15
N GLY A 28 -2.74 31.42 4.83
CA GLY A 28 -3.32 32.69 5.26
C GLY A 28 -3.82 33.55 4.08
N HIS A 29 -4.35 32.90 3.04
CA HIS A 29 -4.80 33.50 1.78
C HIS A 29 -3.71 34.16 0.93
N ASP A 30 -2.43 33.97 1.26
CA ASP A 30 -1.31 34.32 0.38
C ASP A 30 -1.22 33.32 -0.79
N HIS A 31 -1.46 33.82 -2.00
CA HIS A 31 -1.44 33.02 -3.22
C HIS A 31 -0.07 32.47 -3.60
N ALA A 32 1.01 33.23 -3.39
CA ALA A 32 2.37 32.81 -3.72
C ALA A 32 2.84 31.70 -2.76
N ARG A 33 2.53 31.85 -1.47
CA ARG A 33 2.79 30.83 -0.45
C ARG A 33 1.92 29.60 -0.66
N ALA A 34 0.64 29.76 -0.98
CA ALA A 34 -0.26 28.62 -1.30
C ALA A 34 0.24 27.81 -2.49
N ARG A 35 0.74 28.48 -3.54
CA ARG A 35 1.36 27.80 -4.69
C ARG A 35 2.65 27.07 -4.30
N SER A 36 3.46 27.66 -3.42
CA SER A 36 4.65 27.02 -2.88
C SER A 36 4.31 25.77 -2.07
N LEU A 37 3.27 25.83 -1.23
CA LEU A 37 2.73 24.70 -0.47
C LEU A 37 2.17 23.60 -1.38
N TYR A 38 1.48 23.95 -2.47
CA TYR A 38 0.99 22.98 -3.45
C TYR A 38 2.15 22.20 -4.10
N ASN A 39 3.19 22.91 -4.58
CA ASN A 39 4.36 22.27 -5.19
C ASN A 39 5.16 21.44 -4.17
N TRP A 40 5.28 21.95 -2.94
CA TRP A 40 5.88 21.22 -1.82
C TRP A 40 5.10 19.92 -1.52
N ASN A 41 3.77 19.98 -1.46
CA ASN A 41 2.93 18.79 -1.25
C ASN A 41 3.11 17.77 -2.38
N ALA A 42 3.22 18.23 -3.64
CA ALA A 42 3.48 17.34 -4.78
C ALA A 42 4.86 16.66 -4.68
N ARG A 43 5.92 17.41 -4.32
CA ARG A 43 7.26 16.86 -4.06
C ARG A 43 7.25 15.86 -2.91
N LEU A 44 6.57 16.20 -1.81
CA LEU A 44 6.42 15.32 -0.65
C LEU A 44 5.67 14.04 -1.02
N ALA A 45 4.60 14.14 -1.81
CA ALA A 45 3.84 12.99 -2.30
C ALA A 45 4.72 12.06 -3.15
N ALA A 46 5.53 12.61 -4.07
CA ALA A 46 6.46 11.82 -4.87
C ALA A 46 7.49 11.08 -3.99
N ALA A 47 8.07 11.76 -3.00
CA ALA A 47 9.00 11.13 -2.05
C ALA A 47 8.32 10.04 -1.21
N PHE A 48 7.05 10.21 -0.83
CA PHE A 48 6.31 9.15 -0.16
C PHE A 48 6.02 7.95 -1.07
N LEU A 49 5.72 8.15 -2.36
CA LEU A 49 5.55 7.03 -3.29
C LEU A 49 6.82 6.19 -3.41
N HIS A 50 7.99 6.85 -3.44
CA HIS A 50 9.28 6.16 -3.40
C HIS A 50 9.38 5.28 -2.14
N ASP A 51 9.16 5.84 -0.96
CA ASP A 51 9.30 5.09 0.30
C ASP A 51 8.24 3.98 0.46
N LEU A 52 7.00 4.24 0.01
CA LEU A 52 5.90 3.27 0.00
C LEU A 52 6.16 2.11 -0.95
N ALA A 53 6.85 2.33 -2.08
CA ALA A 53 7.23 1.28 -3.00
C ALA A 53 8.17 0.26 -2.34
N HIS A 54 9.13 0.72 -1.54
CA HIS A 54 10.01 -0.17 -0.76
C HIS A 54 9.22 -1.01 0.25
N LEU A 55 8.26 -0.41 0.96
CA LEU A 55 7.37 -1.17 1.84
C LEU A 55 6.54 -2.21 1.07
N GLU A 56 5.95 -1.83 -0.08
CA GLU A 56 5.11 -2.73 -0.88
C GLU A 56 5.90 -3.94 -1.38
N VAL A 57 7.12 -3.72 -1.90
CA VAL A 57 8.02 -4.80 -2.35
C VAL A 57 8.52 -5.66 -1.17
N GLY A 58 8.91 -5.04 -0.05
CA GLY A 58 9.36 -5.76 1.13
C GLY A 58 8.25 -6.63 1.72
N LEU A 59 7.04 -6.08 1.84
CA LEU A 59 5.88 -6.77 2.38
C LEU A 59 5.49 -7.98 1.52
N ARG A 60 5.35 -7.78 0.19
CA ARG A 60 4.94 -8.87 -0.71
C ARG A 60 5.95 -10.03 -0.68
N ASN A 61 7.25 -9.74 -0.73
CA ASN A 61 8.29 -10.78 -0.75
C ASN A 61 8.37 -11.50 0.61
N SER A 62 8.20 -10.77 1.72
CA SER A 62 8.18 -11.37 3.06
C SER A 62 6.97 -12.29 3.24
N PHE A 63 5.79 -11.87 2.77
CA PHE A 63 4.57 -12.66 2.88
C PHE A 63 4.59 -13.86 1.95
N ASP A 64 5.09 -13.68 0.73
CA ASP A 64 5.30 -14.75 -0.23
C ASP A 64 6.17 -15.86 0.35
N THR A 65 7.34 -15.49 0.88
CA THR A 65 8.26 -16.43 1.57
C THR A 65 7.58 -17.10 2.76
N ALA A 66 6.87 -16.34 3.59
CA ALA A 66 6.19 -16.88 4.77
C ALA A 66 5.04 -17.84 4.43
N LEU A 67 4.44 -17.73 3.25
CA LEU A 67 3.36 -18.61 2.78
C LEU A 67 3.87 -19.91 2.14
N MET A 68 5.15 -20.01 1.77
CA MET A 68 5.71 -21.22 1.15
C MET A 68 5.51 -22.52 1.97
N PRO A 69 5.58 -22.52 3.32
CA PRO A 69 5.27 -23.71 4.11
C PRO A 69 3.83 -24.22 3.97
N ALA A 70 2.91 -23.42 3.41
CA ALA A 70 1.54 -23.82 3.18
C ALA A 70 1.37 -24.74 1.95
N VAL A 71 2.37 -24.83 1.08
CA VAL A 71 2.33 -25.59 -0.18
C VAL A 71 1.99 -27.06 0.07
N ARG A 72 1.04 -27.60 -0.72
CA ARG A 72 0.49 -28.96 -0.52
C ARG A 72 0.56 -29.82 -1.79
N GLY A 73 0.85 -31.10 -1.59
CA GLY A 73 0.83 -32.09 -2.66
C GLY A 73 1.86 -31.77 -3.72
N ASN A 74 1.42 -31.68 -4.98
CA ASN A 74 2.28 -31.41 -6.13
C ASN A 74 2.29 -29.92 -6.53
N ASP A 75 1.70 -29.05 -5.73
CA ASP A 75 1.80 -27.61 -5.94
C ASP A 75 3.26 -27.16 -5.72
N SER A 76 3.68 -26.16 -6.49
CA SER A 76 5.03 -25.59 -6.42
C SER A 76 5.06 -24.26 -5.66
N HIS A 77 3.90 -23.61 -5.55
CA HIS A 77 3.75 -22.29 -4.95
C HIS A 77 2.40 -22.14 -4.24
N TRP A 78 2.29 -21.22 -3.28
CA TRP A 78 1.05 -21.03 -2.52
C TRP A 78 -0.12 -20.51 -3.37
N THR A 79 0.18 -19.94 -4.53
CA THR A 79 -0.82 -19.50 -5.52
C THR A 79 -1.40 -20.64 -6.35
N ASP A 80 -0.85 -21.85 -6.25
CA ASP A 80 -1.31 -23.00 -7.03
C ASP A 80 -2.65 -23.54 -6.51
N PRO A 81 -3.46 -24.23 -7.35
CA PRO A 81 -4.88 -24.43 -7.08
C PRO A 81 -5.20 -25.15 -5.75
N ARG A 82 -4.41 -26.15 -5.35
CA ARG A 82 -4.69 -26.94 -4.14
C ARG A 82 -4.38 -26.14 -2.88
N THR A 83 -3.23 -25.49 -2.87
CA THR A 83 -2.74 -24.66 -1.77
C THR A 83 -3.59 -23.40 -1.63
N LEU A 84 -3.91 -22.74 -2.74
CA LEU A 84 -4.75 -21.55 -2.75
C LEU A 84 -6.14 -21.84 -2.17
N SER A 85 -6.75 -22.97 -2.56
CA SER A 85 -8.06 -23.39 -2.03
C SER A 85 -8.00 -23.73 -0.54
N ALA A 86 -6.87 -24.23 -0.05
CA ALA A 86 -6.66 -24.51 1.37
C ALA A 86 -6.43 -23.23 2.20
N LEU A 87 -5.70 -22.24 1.67
CA LEU A 87 -5.47 -20.95 2.33
C LEU A 87 -6.73 -20.07 2.35
N PHE A 88 -7.51 -20.13 1.27
CA PHE A 88 -8.72 -19.34 1.06
C PHE A 88 -9.94 -20.24 0.80
N PRO A 89 -10.40 -21.00 1.81
CA PRO A 89 -11.54 -21.89 1.63
C PRO A 89 -12.78 -21.09 1.25
N ARG A 90 -13.55 -21.61 0.30
CA ARG A 90 -14.83 -20.99 -0.10
C ARG A 90 -15.84 -21.18 1.02
N HIS A 91 -16.38 -20.09 1.54
CA HIS A 91 -17.46 -20.18 2.52
C HIS A 91 -18.79 -19.87 1.83
N HIS A 92 -19.65 -20.87 1.73
CA HIS A 92 -21.05 -20.65 1.36
C HIS A 92 -21.85 -20.30 2.60
N ARG A 93 -21.85 -19.02 3.00
CA ARG A 93 -22.84 -18.53 3.96
C ARG A 93 -24.12 -18.22 3.18
N ARG A 94 -25.22 -18.92 3.49
CA ARG A 94 -26.55 -18.56 2.99
C ARG A 94 -26.92 -17.19 3.56
N SER A 95 -26.81 -16.15 2.73
CA SER A 95 -27.35 -14.82 3.03
C SER A 95 -28.63 -14.65 2.21
N GLY A 96 -29.74 -15.22 2.69
CA GLY A 96 -31.06 -15.10 2.05
C GLY A 96 -31.19 -15.79 0.68
N PRO A 97 -32.33 -15.62 -0.01
CA PRO A 97 -32.55 -16.18 -1.34
C PRO A 97 -31.65 -15.46 -2.36
N GLY A 98 -30.67 -16.17 -2.92
CA GLY A 98 -29.89 -15.72 -4.08
C GLY A 98 -28.52 -15.10 -3.82
N ALA A 99 -28.12 -14.79 -2.57
CA ALA A 99 -26.79 -14.23 -2.28
C ALA A 99 -25.90 -15.20 -1.49
N SER A 100 -24.94 -15.81 -2.19
CA SER A 100 -23.77 -16.45 -1.57
C SER A 100 -22.69 -15.38 -1.41
N ASN A 101 -22.48 -14.87 -0.19
CA ASN A 101 -21.38 -13.95 0.08
C ASN A 101 -20.14 -14.75 0.49
N ASP A 102 -19.37 -15.23 -0.49
CA ASP A 102 -18.08 -15.86 -0.21
C ASP A 102 -17.05 -14.76 0.12
N PRO A 103 -16.60 -14.69 1.39
CA PRO A 103 -15.63 -13.70 1.83
C PRO A 103 -14.27 -13.75 1.12
N ASN A 104 -13.94 -14.89 0.53
CA ASN A 104 -12.70 -15.13 -0.18
C ASN A 104 -12.85 -14.99 -1.70
N ALA A 105 -14.07 -14.77 -2.22
CA ALA A 105 -14.30 -14.63 -3.65
C ALA A 105 -13.48 -13.49 -4.26
N PHE A 106 -13.38 -12.35 -3.56
CA PHE A 106 -12.56 -11.22 -4.00
C PHE A 106 -11.06 -11.59 -4.04
N THR A 107 -10.56 -12.29 -3.02
CA THR A 107 -9.16 -12.75 -2.95
C THR A 107 -8.84 -13.70 -4.10
N LEU A 108 -9.67 -14.73 -4.28
CA LEU A 108 -9.52 -15.72 -5.33
C LEU A 108 -9.57 -15.07 -6.72
N LYS A 109 -10.51 -14.14 -6.94
CA LYS A 109 -10.59 -13.35 -8.17
C LYS A 109 -9.33 -12.51 -8.39
N THR A 110 -8.79 -11.90 -7.34
CA THR A 110 -7.57 -11.08 -7.42
C THR A 110 -6.36 -11.91 -7.83
N VAL A 111 -6.20 -13.11 -7.26
CA VAL A 111 -5.12 -14.04 -7.65
C VAL A 111 -5.32 -14.54 -9.08
N HIS A 112 -6.55 -14.86 -9.48
CA HIS A 112 -6.84 -15.26 -10.86
C HIS A 112 -6.46 -14.17 -11.86
N SER A 113 -6.90 -12.93 -11.63
CA SER A 113 -6.57 -11.81 -12.51
C SER A 113 -5.07 -11.49 -12.50
N ALA A 114 -4.36 -11.72 -11.39
CA ALA A 114 -2.90 -11.61 -11.35
C ALA A 114 -2.22 -12.66 -12.25
N LYS A 115 -2.70 -13.92 -12.23
CA LYS A 115 -2.22 -14.97 -13.15
C LYS A 115 -2.45 -14.61 -14.62
N GLU A 116 -3.61 -14.07 -14.96
CA GLU A 116 -3.92 -13.62 -16.33
C GLU A 116 -3.01 -12.47 -16.78
N ARG A 117 -2.73 -11.49 -15.91
CA ARG A 117 -1.79 -10.40 -16.20
C ARG A 117 -0.37 -10.91 -16.36
N ALA A 118 0.09 -11.76 -15.45
CA ALA A 118 1.41 -12.38 -15.53
C ALA A 118 1.58 -13.19 -16.82
N GLY A 119 0.55 -13.92 -17.26
CA GLY A 119 0.54 -14.66 -18.54
C GLY A 119 0.64 -13.76 -19.77
N ARG A 120 0.02 -12.58 -19.74
CA ARG A 120 0.14 -11.61 -20.84
C ARG A 120 1.54 -11.01 -20.96
N THR A 121 2.21 -10.79 -19.83
CA THR A 121 3.54 -10.17 -19.81
C THR A 121 4.67 -11.19 -20.04
N ALA A 122 4.59 -12.37 -19.40
CA ALA A 122 5.67 -13.37 -19.40
C ALA A 122 5.46 -14.54 -20.38
N GLY A 123 4.30 -14.61 -21.04
CA GLY A 123 3.99 -15.67 -22.01
C GLY A 123 4.07 -17.08 -21.40
N PRO A 124 4.67 -18.07 -22.09
CA PRO A 124 4.70 -19.46 -21.61
C PRO A 124 5.61 -19.69 -20.39
N PHE A 125 6.37 -18.69 -19.94
CA PHE A 125 7.33 -18.81 -18.84
C PHE A 125 6.85 -18.08 -17.56
N VAL A 126 5.55 -18.10 -17.27
CA VAL A 126 5.01 -17.51 -16.02
C VAL A 126 5.63 -18.20 -14.81
N ARG A 127 6.44 -17.46 -14.06
CA ARG A 127 6.99 -17.86 -12.76
C ARG A 127 6.11 -17.31 -11.64
N PRO A 128 6.12 -17.93 -10.44
CA PRO A 128 5.42 -17.40 -9.27
C PRO A 128 5.69 -15.92 -9.00
N ASP A 129 6.94 -15.48 -9.15
CA ASP A 129 7.37 -14.09 -8.97
C ASP A 129 6.57 -13.09 -9.83
N HIS A 130 6.17 -13.50 -11.04
CA HIS A 130 5.35 -12.65 -11.93
C HIS A 130 3.93 -12.48 -11.37
N ILE A 131 3.38 -13.53 -10.76
CA ILE A 131 2.04 -13.48 -10.15
C ILE A 131 2.09 -12.60 -8.89
N VAL A 132 3.11 -12.79 -8.06
CA VAL A 132 3.35 -12.02 -6.82
C VAL A 132 3.49 -10.53 -7.11
N ALA A 133 4.21 -10.18 -8.19
CA ALA A 133 4.39 -8.80 -8.60
C ALA A 133 3.09 -8.12 -9.07
N GLU A 134 2.11 -8.89 -9.57
CA GLU A 134 0.82 -8.41 -10.06
C GLU A 134 -0.24 -8.23 -8.95
N LEU A 135 0.04 -8.67 -7.73
CA LEU A 135 -0.87 -8.54 -6.59
C LEU A 135 -0.73 -7.16 -5.94
N PRO A 136 -1.83 -6.38 -5.81
CA PRO A 136 -1.76 -5.01 -5.30
C PRO A 136 -1.48 -4.98 -3.79
N LEU A 137 -0.90 -3.89 -3.27
CA LEU A 137 -0.76 -3.66 -1.82
C LEU A 137 -1.99 -4.05 -0.99
N GLY A 138 -3.20 -3.70 -1.49
CA GLY A 138 -4.46 -4.04 -0.82
C GLY A 138 -4.64 -5.53 -0.56
N PHE A 139 -4.22 -6.40 -1.48
CA PHE A 139 -4.23 -7.85 -1.30
C PHE A 139 -3.35 -8.26 -0.12
N TRP A 140 -2.09 -7.79 -0.08
CA TRP A 140 -1.14 -8.15 0.96
C TRP A 140 -1.58 -7.67 2.34
N THR A 141 -2.09 -6.44 2.45
CA THR A 141 -2.63 -5.94 3.72
C THR A 141 -3.86 -6.72 4.21
N TYR A 142 -4.67 -7.26 3.29
CA TYR A 142 -5.86 -8.03 3.63
C TYR A 142 -5.51 -9.39 4.25
N LEU A 143 -4.34 -9.96 3.94
CA LEU A 143 -3.88 -11.20 4.57
C LEU A 143 -3.62 -11.06 6.07
N ALA A 144 -3.36 -9.84 6.56
CA ALA A 144 -3.21 -9.55 7.99
C ALA A 144 -4.55 -9.29 8.73
N SER A 145 -5.69 -9.35 8.02
CA SER A 145 -7.00 -9.17 8.64
C SER A 145 -7.33 -10.29 9.63
N ASP A 146 -8.22 -9.98 10.56
CA ASP A 146 -8.78 -10.90 11.55
C ASP A 146 -9.43 -12.13 10.91
N ARG A 147 -10.00 -11.97 9.71
CA ARG A 147 -10.58 -13.07 8.93
C ARG A 147 -9.56 -14.18 8.64
N HIS A 148 -8.30 -13.82 8.39
CA HIS A 148 -7.27 -14.80 8.07
C HIS A 148 -6.38 -15.14 9.27
N GLU A 149 -6.81 -14.80 10.49
CA GLU A 149 -6.00 -15.02 11.67
C GLU A 149 -5.64 -16.51 11.83
N LYS A 150 -6.64 -17.38 11.72
CA LYS A 150 -6.46 -18.84 11.91
C LYS A 150 -5.92 -19.55 10.67
N THR A 151 -6.21 -19.06 9.47
CA THR A 151 -5.86 -19.74 8.22
C THR A 151 -4.52 -19.31 7.65
N ILE A 152 -4.10 -18.06 7.91
CA ILE A 152 -2.91 -17.45 7.28
C ILE A 152 -1.96 -16.85 8.31
N TRP A 153 -2.46 -16.04 9.23
CA TRP A 153 -1.59 -15.29 10.14
C TRP A 153 -0.85 -16.20 11.12
N VAL A 154 -1.60 -16.93 11.95
CA VAL A 154 -1.02 -17.78 13.01
C VAL A 154 -0.12 -18.87 12.43
N PRO A 155 -0.51 -19.60 11.36
CA PRO A 155 0.33 -20.68 10.84
C PRO A 155 1.54 -20.19 10.04
N TYR A 156 1.45 -19.02 9.38
CA TYR A 156 2.41 -18.61 8.36
C TYR A 156 2.94 -17.17 8.58
N LEU A 157 2.10 -16.14 8.45
CA LEU A 157 2.59 -14.75 8.39
C LEU A 157 3.19 -14.20 9.68
N ARG A 158 2.85 -14.77 10.85
CA ARG A 158 3.49 -14.39 12.11
C ARG A 158 5.01 -14.54 12.06
N SER A 159 5.53 -15.50 11.27
CA SER A 159 6.97 -15.73 11.10
C SER A 159 7.70 -14.61 10.34
N ALA A 160 6.98 -13.80 9.56
CA ALA A 160 7.53 -12.64 8.85
C ALA A 160 7.80 -11.44 9.77
N TYR A 161 7.43 -11.53 11.05
CA TYR A 161 7.56 -10.46 12.03
C TYR A 161 8.30 -10.94 13.28
N PRO A 162 8.94 -10.03 14.05
CA PRO A 162 9.56 -10.36 15.32
C PRO A 162 8.59 -11.04 16.28
N VAL A 163 9.10 -11.98 17.08
CA VAL A 163 8.31 -12.71 18.08
C VAL A 163 7.61 -11.73 19.02
N GLY A 164 6.32 -11.97 19.27
CA GLY A 164 5.49 -11.10 20.11
C GLY A 164 4.79 -9.96 19.35
N THR A 165 5.03 -9.82 18.04
CA THR A 165 4.31 -8.83 17.23
C THR A 165 2.79 -9.10 17.19
N SER A 166 2.01 -8.12 17.64
CA SER A 166 0.55 -8.13 17.57
C SER A 166 0.07 -8.06 16.11
N ARG A 167 -0.82 -8.97 15.72
CA ARG A 167 -1.49 -8.94 14.41
C ARG A 167 -2.27 -7.66 14.21
N THR A 168 -3.02 -7.24 15.24
CA THR A 168 -3.88 -6.06 15.19
C THR A 168 -3.05 -4.82 14.89
N ASP A 169 -1.89 -4.68 15.54
CA ASP A 169 -0.98 -3.55 15.32
C ASP A 169 -0.45 -3.52 13.88
N VAL A 170 -0.08 -4.70 13.35
CA VAL A 170 0.37 -4.84 11.97
C VAL A 170 -0.76 -4.50 11.01
N ARG A 171 -1.96 -5.06 11.20
CA ARG A 171 -3.14 -4.80 10.38
C ARG A 171 -3.48 -3.31 10.36
N ASP A 172 -3.53 -2.67 11.52
CA ASP A 172 -3.88 -1.25 11.62
C ASP A 172 -2.81 -0.35 11.01
N ALA A 173 -1.53 -0.72 11.17
CA ALA A 173 -0.45 0.00 10.54
C ALA A 173 -0.47 -0.12 9.01
N LEU A 174 -0.62 -1.35 8.49
CA LEU A 174 -0.70 -1.62 7.07
C LEU A 174 -1.93 -0.98 6.42
N ASP A 175 -3.10 -1.03 7.05
CA ASP A 175 -4.32 -0.41 6.53
C ASP A 175 -4.21 1.13 6.52
N THR A 176 -3.60 1.71 7.56
CA THR A 176 -3.30 3.14 7.61
C THR A 176 -2.34 3.55 6.48
N LEU A 177 -1.29 2.77 6.23
CA LEU A 177 -0.32 3.03 5.16
C LEU A 177 -0.92 2.82 3.78
N ARG A 178 -1.78 1.81 3.59
CA ARG A 178 -2.54 1.59 2.35
C ARG A 178 -3.44 2.77 2.03
N ARG A 179 -4.24 3.25 3.00
CA ARG A 179 -5.09 4.43 2.81
C ARG A 179 -4.25 5.65 2.48
N PHE A 180 -3.16 5.87 3.21
CA PHE A 180 -2.25 6.98 2.94
C PHE A 180 -1.64 6.91 1.52
N ARG A 181 -1.16 5.73 1.10
CA ARG A 181 -0.65 5.50 -0.25
C ARG A 181 -1.66 5.83 -1.33
N ASN A 182 -2.93 5.45 -1.14
CA ASN A 182 -3.99 5.79 -2.09
C ASN A 182 -4.19 7.31 -2.16
N ARG A 183 -4.23 8.01 -1.02
CA ARG A 183 -4.33 9.48 -1.00
C ARG A 183 -3.17 10.14 -1.73
N VAL A 184 -1.95 9.65 -1.52
CA VAL A 184 -0.73 10.13 -2.21
C VAL A 184 -0.85 9.90 -3.73
N ALA A 185 -1.24 8.71 -4.16
CA ALA A 185 -1.42 8.35 -5.57
C ALA A 185 -2.56 9.13 -6.26
N HIS A 186 -3.56 9.58 -5.51
CA HIS A 186 -4.64 10.45 -5.99
C HIS A 186 -4.30 11.95 -5.92
N HIS A 187 -3.04 12.29 -5.65
CA HIS A 187 -2.55 13.68 -5.53
C HIS A 187 -3.33 14.51 -4.50
N GLU A 188 -3.77 13.89 -3.41
CA GLU A 188 -4.42 14.60 -2.32
C GLU A 188 -3.46 15.49 -1.53
N CYS A 189 -4.03 16.43 -0.78
CA CYS A 189 -3.28 17.21 0.20
C CYS A 189 -2.90 16.33 1.41
N ILE A 190 -1.60 16.10 1.61
CA ILE A 190 -1.02 15.26 2.66
C ILE A 190 -0.24 16.06 3.72
N MET A 191 -0.34 17.39 3.69
CA MET A 191 0.41 18.30 4.57
C MET A 191 0.23 18.01 6.08
N GLN A 192 -0.91 17.45 6.48
CA GLN A 192 -1.22 17.12 7.88
C GLN A 192 -0.92 15.64 8.16
N GLY A 193 -0.22 15.37 9.26
CA GLY A 193 0.05 14.01 9.73
C GLY A 193 1.13 13.26 8.94
N ALA A 194 1.78 13.89 7.96
CA ALA A 194 2.81 13.28 7.13
C ALA A 194 3.96 12.65 7.95
N GLU A 195 4.45 13.34 8.98
CA GLU A 195 5.50 12.80 9.86
C GLU A 195 5.06 11.53 10.61
N THR A 196 3.79 11.46 11.02
CA THR A 196 3.23 10.25 11.64
C THR A 196 3.16 9.10 10.66
N HIS A 197 2.79 9.35 9.39
CA HIS A 197 2.81 8.34 8.34
C HIS A 197 4.24 7.88 8.02
N ARG A 198 5.21 8.80 7.96
CA ARG A 198 6.63 8.48 7.76
C ARG A 198 7.16 7.56 8.85
N ARG A 199 6.94 7.91 10.14
CA ARG A 199 7.39 7.07 11.27
C ARG A 199 6.73 5.69 11.24
N ARG A 200 5.44 5.61 10.92
CA ARG A 200 4.72 4.34 10.79
C ARG A 200 5.28 3.49 9.66
N LEU A 201 5.58 4.09 8.51
CA LEU A 201 6.18 3.43 7.37
C LEU A 201 7.55 2.84 7.72
N VAL A 202 8.46 3.67 8.25
CA VAL A 202 9.80 3.22 8.66
C VAL A 202 9.70 2.13 9.73
N GLY A 203 8.77 2.25 10.67
CA GLY A 203 8.52 1.23 11.68
C GLY A 203 8.06 -0.11 11.10
N GLN A 204 7.21 -0.10 10.07
CA GLN A 204 6.79 -1.34 9.41
C GLN A 204 7.92 -1.96 8.57
N VAL A 205 8.68 -1.14 7.84
CA VAL A 205 9.85 -1.63 7.09
C VAL A 205 10.86 -2.27 8.05
N ARG A 206 11.14 -1.63 9.19
CA ARG A 206 12.05 -2.16 10.23
C ARG A 206 11.61 -3.51 10.77
N ARG A 207 10.31 -3.70 10.97
CA ARG A 207 9.76 -4.98 11.44
C ARG A 207 9.94 -6.10 10.42
N LEU A 208 10.01 -5.78 9.12
CA LEU A 208 10.28 -6.76 8.07
C LEU A 208 11.78 -6.99 7.86
N SER A 209 12.58 -5.92 7.89
CA SER A 209 14.04 -5.96 7.79
C SER A 209 14.67 -4.69 8.36
N GLU A 210 15.57 -4.85 9.33
CA GLU A 210 16.38 -3.77 9.90
C GLU A 210 17.30 -3.14 8.84
N GLU A 211 17.92 -3.96 7.99
CA GLU A 211 18.81 -3.53 6.91
C GLU A 211 18.06 -2.65 5.89
N ALA A 212 16.86 -3.08 5.49
CA ALA A 212 16.01 -2.30 4.58
C ALA A 212 15.59 -0.97 5.20
N ALA A 213 15.27 -0.94 6.51
CA ALA A 213 14.92 0.30 7.19
C ALA A 213 16.11 1.27 7.29
N ARG A 214 17.33 0.76 7.52
CA ARG A 214 18.56 1.57 7.51
C ARG A 214 18.85 2.14 6.13
N ASP A 215 18.67 1.37 5.06
CA ASP A 215 18.88 1.86 3.69
C ASP A 215 17.82 2.89 3.29
N LEU A 216 16.55 2.62 3.57
CA LEU A 216 15.46 3.55 3.32
C LEU A 216 15.67 4.89 4.06
N ALA A 217 16.10 4.85 5.32
CA ALA A 217 16.38 6.06 6.09
C ALA A 217 17.48 6.94 5.48
N ARG A 218 18.45 6.36 4.76
CA ARG A 218 19.51 7.11 4.07
C ARG A 218 19.06 7.73 2.76
N ARG A 219 18.12 7.08 2.05
CA ARG A 219 17.69 7.49 0.70
C ARG A 219 16.40 8.29 0.69
N SER A 220 15.60 8.20 1.75
CA SER A 220 14.33 8.91 1.86
C SER A 220 14.54 10.42 1.89
N GLU A 221 13.88 11.13 0.97
CA GLU A 221 13.82 12.59 0.97
C GLU A 221 12.71 13.13 1.87
N VAL A 222 11.81 12.27 2.37
CA VAL A 222 10.61 12.70 3.09
C VAL A 222 10.96 13.53 4.32
N ALA A 223 11.93 13.10 5.12
CA ALA A 223 12.34 13.82 6.32
C ALA A 223 12.86 15.22 5.98
N ARG A 224 13.72 15.34 4.96
CA ARG A 224 14.24 16.63 4.47
C ARG A 224 13.11 17.54 4.01
N LEU A 225 12.22 17.04 3.14
CA LEU A 225 11.09 17.81 2.62
C LEU A 225 10.16 18.29 3.73
N LEU A 226 9.94 17.50 4.79
CA LEU A 226 9.11 17.94 5.92
C LEU A 226 9.70 19.15 6.65
N HIS A 227 11.02 19.31 6.70
CA HIS A 227 11.69 20.48 7.27
C HIS A 227 11.68 21.69 6.32
N GLU A 228 11.59 21.45 5.00
CA GLU A 228 11.53 22.49 3.95
C GLU A 228 10.11 23.05 3.73
N ARG A 229 9.18 22.87 4.67
CA ARG A 229 7.80 23.34 4.51
C ARG A 229 7.75 24.88 4.42
N PRO A 230 7.17 25.46 3.35
CA PRO A 230 6.99 26.91 3.19
C PRO A 230 5.98 27.55 4.16
#